data_AF-A0A343IRM9-F1
#
_entry.id   AF-A0A343IRM9-F1
#
_cell.length_a   1.000
_cell.length_b   1.000
_cell.length_c   1.000
_cell.angle_alpha   90.00
_cell.angle_beta   90.00
_cell.angle_gamma   90.00
#
_symmetry.space_group_name_H-M   'P 1'
#
loop_
_entity.id
_entity.type
_entity.pdbx_description
1 polymer ?
#
loop_
_entity_poly.entity_id
_entity_poly.type
_entity_poly.pdbx_seq_one_letter_code
_entity_poly.pdbx_strand_id
1 'polypeptide(L)' 'MLVTMTDKELSRINIIQSVIEKRMRRRDAAHQLALTECQTQRLIDDQHYSESIKRSFYGD' A
#
# COMPACT_ATOMS: atom_id res chain seq x y z
N MET A 1 -5.17 -21.97 8.26
CA MET A 1 -4.18 -21.19 7.50
C MET A 1 -3.84 -19.97 8.32
N LEU A 2 -2.74 -20.01 9.08
CA LEU A 2 -2.27 -18.84 9.83
C LEU A 2 -1.61 -17.92 8.80
N VAL A 3 -2.23 -16.78 8.49
CA VAL A 3 -1.65 -15.78 7.58
C VAL A 3 -0.55 -15.06 8.36
N THR A 4 0.63 -15.67 8.39
CA THR A 4 1.82 -15.00 8.90
C THR A 4 2.33 -14.12 7.77
N MET A 5 2.08 -12.82 7.86
CA MET A 5 2.61 -11.86 6.89
C MET A 5 4.13 -11.98 6.85
N THR A 6 4.69 -12.13 5.66
CA THR A 6 6.14 -12.14 5.51
C THR A 6 6.69 -10.73 5.70
N ASP A 7 7.94 -10.61 6.16
CA ASP A 7 8.63 -9.32 6.33
C ASP A 7 8.58 -8.45 5.06
N LYS A 8 8.65 -9.10 3.89
CA LYS A 8 8.51 -8.46 2.58
C LYS A 8 7.12 -7.85 2.36
N GLU A 9 6.06 -8.51 2.80
CA GLU A 9 4.69 -7.99 2.68
C GLU A 9 4.46 -6.82 3.64
N LEU A 10 4.98 -6.91 4.87
CA LEU A 10 4.98 -5.81 5.83
C LEU A 10 5.73 -4.58 5.28
N SER A 11 6.93 -4.79 4.71
CA SER A 11 7.71 -3.72 4.09
C SER A 11 6.95 -3.06 2.94
N ARG A 12 6.31 -3.85 2.07
CA ARG A 12 5.46 -3.33 0.97
C ARG A 12 4.32 -2.47 1.51
N ILE A 13 3.60 -2.95 2.52
CA ILE A 13 2.48 -2.22 3.14
C ILE A 13 2.96 -0.88 3.69
N ASN A 14 4.10 -0.85 4.39
CA ASN A 14 4.67 0.39 4.94
C ASN A 14 5.03 1.42 3.85
N ILE A 15 5.61 0.97 2.73
CA ILE A 15 5.95 1.84 1.60
C ILE A 15 4.67 2.44 1.00
N ILE A 16 3.63 1.63 0.79
CA ILE A 16 2.35 2.08 0.22
C ILE A 16 1.65 3.07 1.16
N GLN A 17 1.58 2.77 2.46
CA GLN A 17 1.02 3.66 3.48
C GLN A 17 1.75 5.00 3.50
N SER A 18 3.09 4.98 3.44
CA SER A 18 3.89 6.21 3.40
C SER A 18 3.55 7.10 2.20
N VAL A 19 3.13 6.53 1.07
CA VAL A 19 2.66 7.31 -0.08
C VAL A 19 1.24 7.84 0.12
N ILE A 20 0.34 7.03 0.67
CA ILE A 20 -1.06 7.43 0.98
C ILE A 20 -1.08 8.58 1.99
N GLU A 21 -0.26 8.50 3.04
CA GLU A 21 -0.06 9.56 4.04
C GLU A 21 0.73 10.76 3.51
N LYS A 22 1.10 10.77 2.23
CA LYS A 22 1.87 11.82 1.56
C LYS A 22 3.26 12.07 2.17
N ARG A 23 3.81 11.10 2.89
CA ARG A 23 5.16 11.12 3.48
C ARG A 23 6.25 10.71 2.48
N MET A 24 5.85 10.03 1.39
CA MET A 24 6.74 9.54 0.34
C MET A 24 6.17 9.85 -1.05
N ARG A 25 7.06 10.17 -2.02
CA ARG A 25 6.65 10.35 -3.41
C ARG A 25 6.45 8.99 -4.10
N ARG A 26 5.49 8.93 -5.03
CA ARG A 26 5.19 7.73 -5.84
C ARG A 26 6.42 7.18 -6.57
N ARG A 27 7.28 8.05 -7.09
CA ARG A 27 8.54 7.66 -7.75
C ARG A 27 9.49 6.91 -6.81
N ASP A 28 9.59 7.33 -5.55
CA ASP A 28 10.48 6.70 -4.58
C ASP A 28 9.92 5.34 -4.14
N ALA A 29 8.60 5.23 -3.99
CA ALA A 29 7.93 3.96 -3.75
C ALA A 29 8.09 3.00 -4.93
N ALA A 30 8.01 3.47 -6.17
CA ALA A 30 8.20 2.65 -7.37
C ALA A 30 9.61 2.02 -7.39
N HIS A 31 10.64 2.81 -7.06
CA HIS A 31 12.01 2.29 -6.92
C HIS A 31 12.12 1.25 -5.79
N GLN A 32 11.55 1.51 -4.61
CA GLN A 32 11.62 0.59 -3.46
C GLN A 32 10.83 -0.70 -3.68
N LEU A 33 9.71 -0.63 -4.40
CA LEU A 33 8.87 -1.77 -4.73
C LEU A 33 9.38 -2.55 -5.96
N ALA A 34 10.40 -2.03 -6.64
CA ALA A 34 10.90 -2.51 -7.93
C ALA A 34 9.77 -2.64 -8.98
N LEU A 35 8.88 -1.63 -9.02
CA LEU A 35 7.73 -1.54 -9.93
C LEU A 35 7.82 -0.28 -10.78
N THR A 36 7.04 -0.21 -11.84
CA THR A 36 6.85 1.04 -12.58
C THR A 36 5.95 2.02 -11.80
N GLU A 37 6.03 3.31 -12.12
CA GLU A 37 5.16 4.33 -11.50
C GLU A 37 3.67 4.03 -11.75
N CYS A 38 3.30 3.53 -12.94
CA CYS A 38 1.93 3.11 -13.25
C CYS A 38 1.46 1.91 -12.41
N GLN A 39 2.30 0.90 -12.25
CA GLN A 39 1.98 -0.26 -11.40
C GLN A 39 1.83 0.14 -9.93
N THR A 40 2.73 1.02 -9.46
CA THR A 40 2.68 1.57 -8.10
C THR A 40 1.40 2.37 -7.89
N GLN A 41 1.01 3.19 -8.87
CA GLN A 41 -0.24 3.95 -8.81
C GLN A 41 -1.45 3.05 -8.68
N ARG A 42 -1.57 2.01 -9.52
CA ARG A 42 -2.69 1.07 -9.46
C ARG A 42 -2.76 0.37 -8.11
N LEU A 43 -1.61 -0.03 -7.57
CA LEU A 43 -1.52 -0.71 -6.29
C LEU A 43 -1.91 0.20 -5.10
N ILE A 44 -1.57 1.49 -5.16
CA ILE A 44 -2.03 2.50 -4.21
C ILE A 44 -3.54 2.66 -4.30
N ASP A 45 -4.10 2.74 -5.51
CA ASP A 45 -5.55 2.86 -5.74
C ASP A 45 -6.32 1.66 -5.15
N ASP A 46 -5.84 0.44 -5.44
CA ASP A 46 -6.40 -0.80 -4.89
C ASP A 46 -6.36 -0.82 -3.36
N GLN A 47 -5.25 -0.37 -2.74
CA GLN A 47 -5.17 -0.30 -1.29
C GLN A 47 -6.05 0.79 -0.68
N HIS A 48 -6.07 1.97 -1.28
CA HIS A 48 -6.91 3.07 -0.83
C HIS A 48 -8.40 2.70 -0.91
N TYR A 49 -8.81 1.97 -1.95
CA TYR A 49 -10.16 1.41 -2.06
C TYR A 49 -10.42 0.36 -0.96
N SER A 50 -9.50 -0.59 -0.75
CA SER A 50 -9.62 -1.60 0.31
C SER A 50 -9.75 -0.97 1.71
N GLU A 51 -8.95 0.04 2.02
CA GLU A 51 -9.03 0.78 3.29
C GLU A 51 -10.33 1.57 3.42
N SER A 52 -10.81 2.17 2.33
CA SER A 52 -12.11 2.88 2.31
C SER A 52 -13.27 1.92 2.59
N ILE A 53 -13.24 0.72 2.01
CA ILE A 53 -14.22 -0.33 2.29
C ILE A 53 -14.09 -0.79 3.74
N LYS A 54 -12.88 -1.10 4.24
CA LYS A 54 -12.70 -1.48 5.65
C LYS A 54 -13.23 -0.41 6.61
N ARG A 55 -12.99 0.88 6.34
CA ARG A 55 -13.56 1.99 7.11
C ARG A 55 -15.08 2.04 7.05
N SER A 56 -15.69 1.73 5.91
CA SER A 56 -17.15 1.70 5.78
C SER A 56 -17.81 0.52 6.50
N PHE A 57 -17.10 -0.60 6.68
CA PHE A 57 -17.64 -1.83 7.30
C PHE A 57 -17.23 -2.00 8.77
N TYR A 58 -16.08 -1.46 9.17
CA TYR A 58 -15.49 -1.61 10.51
C TYR A 58 -15.20 -0.27 11.20
N GLY A 59 -15.57 0.85 10.59
CA GLY A 59 -15.48 2.16 11.24
C GLY A 59 -16.66 2.36 12.19
N ASP A 60 -16.35 2.46 13.47
CA ASP A 60 -17.19 3.09 14.50
C ASP A 60 -16.92 4.61 14.50
#